data_AF-A0A7M7MXT6-F1
#
_entry.id   AF-A0A7M7MXT6-F1
#
_cell.length_a   1.000
_cell.length_b   1.000
_cell.length_c   1.000
_cell.angle_alpha   90.00
_cell.angle_beta   90.00
_cell.angle_gamma   90.00
#
_symmetry.space_group_name_H-M   'P 1'
#
loop_
_entity.id
_entity.type
_entity.pdbx_description
1 polymer ?
#
loop_
_entity_poly.entity_id
_entity_poly.type
_entity_poly.pdbx_seq_one_letter_code
_entity_poly.pdbx_strand_id
1 'polypeptide(L)'
;MQCTMLCHRALVVLFAVNVPIVTGLEPDFVYPLENLTISQGRDATFTCVVSNLGGYRVSPSSSVSGDHSGGAKARVAWIKADTKAVLAIHEHVITNNARLSVTHSDYNTWTLNIRGVRREDRGIYMCQVNTDPMKSQSAFLEVVIPPDIISEETSNDLMVPEGGSAKLVCKARGYPKPDIVWKREDGAEIISRAGLSGGKTKLATAEGETLTLSKVTRSEMGTYLCIASNGVPPSVSKRMMLHVHCEMIISNHKYSMSEVKTSVYSVQMRLVIMNLQKQDLGGYKCISKNSIGDAEGNIRLYDMDLPKHSKKFIRGEDDTNEAISDRDHRLNHVYQGSLRETGSTLEPFFDADDVSSSTSSNDILPSASCILLIAFSQFFAFA
;
A
#
# COMPACT_ATOMS: atom_id res chain seq x y z
N MET A 1 -28.20 105.60 -11.86
CA MET A 1 -26.89 105.98 -12.44
C MET A 1 -25.80 105.13 -11.79
N GLN A 2 -24.91 104.58 -12.63
CA GLN A 2 -23.59 103.96 -12.34
C GLN A 2 -23.57 102.64 -11.53
N CYS A 3 -23.34 101.46 -12.13
CA CYS A 3 -22.15 100.84 -12.76
C CYS A 3 -21.17 100.12 -11.80
N THR A 4 -21.02 98.81 -12.04
CA THR A 4 -19.84 97.92 -11.87
C THR A 4 -19.30 97.66 -10.45
N MET A 5 -18.87 96.47 -10.01
CA MET A 5 -18.38 95.26 -10.67
C MET A 5 -18.73 94.00 -9.85
N LEU A 6 -19.06 92.89 -10.53
CA LEU A 6 -18.95 91.54 -9.98
C LEU A 6 -17.46 91.18 -9.86
N CYS A 7 -16.98 90.89 -8.65
CA CYS A 7 -15.70 90.22 -8.43
C CYS A 7 -15.99 88.78 -7.96
N HIS A 8 -15.95 87.83 -8.89
CA HIS A 8 -15.93 86.40 -8.56
C HIS A 8 -14.58 86.07 -7.93
N ARG A 9 -14.53 86.02 -6.59
CA ARG A 9 -13.41 85.40 -5.88
C ARG A 9 -13.52 83.88 -6.08
N ALA A 10 -12.85 83.39 -7.11
CA ALA A 10 -12.57 81.96 -7.23
C ALA A 10 -11.71 81.56 -6.03
N LEU A 11 -12.30 80.82 -5.09
CA LEU A 11 -11.60 80.19 -3.98
C LEU A 11 -10.78 79.04 -4.59
N VAL A 12 -9.52 79.30 -4.93
CA VAL A 12 -8.58 78.25 -5.31
C VAL A 12 -8.26 77.46 -4.04
N VAL A 13 -8.99 76.36 -3.83
CA VAL A 13 -8.63 75.34 -2.85
C VAL A 13 -7.36 74.68 -3.38
N LEU A 14 -6.20 75.15 -2.90
CA LEU A 14 -4.95 74.42 -3.02
C LEU A 14 -5.11 73.13 -2.22
N PHE A 15 -5.56 72.06 -2.87
CA PHE A 15 -5.29 70.72 -2.38
C PHE A 15 -3.77 70.60 -2.36
N ALA A 16 -3.19 70.67 -1.16
CA ALA A 16 -1.85 70.18 -0.91
C ALA A 16 -1.90 68.66 -1.17
N VAL A 17 -1.71 68.27 -2.44
CA VAL A 17 -1.37 66.91 -2.77
C VAL A 17 -0.02 66.70 -2.11
N ASN A 18 -0.04 65.98 -0.99
CA ASN A 18 1.16 65.47 -0.35
C ASN A 18 1.75 64.45 -1.31
N VAL A 19 2.47 64.92 -2.32
CA VAL A 19 3.30 64.08 -3.17
C VAL A 19 4.39 63.55 -2.24
N PRO A 20 4.47 62.24 -1.99
CA PRO A 20 5.60 61.73 -1.23
C PRO A 20 6.84 62.09 -2.03
N ILE A 21 7.68 62.94 -1.45
CA ILE A 21 9.02 63.17 -1.96
C ILE A 21 9.68 61.79 -1.91
N VAL A 22 9.86 61.16 -3.07
CA VAL A 22 10.65 59.92 -3.16
C VAL A 22 12.09 60.31 -2.87
N THR A 23 12.44 60.31 -1.59
CA THR A 23 13.81 60.39 -1.12
C THR A 23 14.48 59.09 -1.52
N GLY A 24 15.22 59.08 -2.64
CA GLY A 24 15.89 57.90 -3.20
C GLY A 24 17.04 57.31 -2.35
N LEU A 25 16.92 57.33 -1.02
CA LEU A 25 17.95 56.90 -0.06
C LEU A 25 17.39 56.05 1.11
N GLU A 26 16.10 55.69 1.11
CA GLU A 26 15.54 54.81 2.13
C GLU A 26 15.93 53.34 1.87
N PRO A 27 16.24 52.55 2.92
CA PRO A 27 16.50 51.12 2.77
C PRO A 27 15.32 50.37 2.19
N ASP A 28 15.57 49.49 1.24
CA ASP A 28 14.53 48.66 0.64
C ASP A 28 15.04 47.27 0.25
N PHE A 29 14.15 46.29 0.26
CA PHE A 29 14.48 44.91 -0.11
C PHE A 29 14.68 44.81 -1.61
N VAL A 30 15.83 44.29 -2.02
CA VAL A 30 16.16 44.14 -3.45
C VAL A 30 15.39 42.98 -4.08
N TYR A 31 15.25 41.89 -3.33
CA TYR A 31 14.54 40.67 -3.75
C TYR A 31 13.61 40.18 -2.65
N PRO A 32 12.46 39.58 -3.01
CA PRO A 32 11.56 38.97 -2.04
C PRO A 32 12.25 37.76 -1.37
N LEU A 33 11.97 37.57 -0.08
CA LEU A 33 12.46 36.40 0.65
C LEU A 33 11.71 35.14 0.22
N GLU A 34 12.43 34.11 -0.23
CA GLU A 34 11.86 32.88 -0.78
C GLU A 34 11.58 31.81 0.28
N ASN A 35 10.49 31.06 0.08
CA ASN A 35 10.19 29.88 0.88
C ASN A 35 11.18 28.75 0.60
N LEU A 36 11.60 28.03 1.64
CA LEU A 36 12.55 26.93 1.54
C LEU A 36 11.89 25.61 1.94
N THR A 37 12.18 24.55 1.19
CA THR A 37 11.80 23.18 1.56
C THR A 37 13.07 22.35 1.69
N ILE A 38 13.43 21.95 2.91
CA ILE A 38 14.73 21.35 3.21
C ILE A 38 14.53 20.00 3.91
N SER A 39 15.29 18.99 3.49
CA SER A 39 15.27 17.69 4.15
C SER A 39 15.91 17.76 5.54
N GLN A 40 15.32 17.08 6.53
CA GLN A 40 15.85 17.02 7.89
C GLN A 40 17.35 16.64 7.90
N GLY A 41 18.13 17.36 8.68
CA GLY A 41 19.58 17.16 8.81
C GLY A 41 20.44 17.87 7.75
N ARG A 42 19.83 18.51 6.74
CA ARG A 42 20.54 19.41 5.81
C ARG A 42 20.59 20.84 6.36
N ASP A 43 21.41 21.68 5.76
CA ASP A 43 21.52 23.08 6.15
C ASP A 43 20.50 23.93 5.38
N ALA A 44 19.90 24.90 6.05
CA ALA A 44 19.02 25.89 5.42
C ALA A 44 19.67 27.27 5.48
N THR A 45 19.53 28.02 4.38
CA THR A 45 20.13 29.35 4.23
C THR A 45 19.11 30.33 3.70
N PHE A 46 18.76 31.33 4.50
CA PHE A 46 17.95 32.47 4.08
C PHE A 46 18.84 33.66 3.74
N THR A 47 18.60 34.30 2.60
CA THR A 47 19.38 35.45 2.16
C THR A 47 18.47 36.66 2.03
N CYS A 48 18.83 37.75 2.71
CA CYS A 48 18.10 39.01 2.68
C CYS A 48 19.01 40.12 2.16
N VAL A 49 18.64 40.69 1.00
CA VAL A 49 19.41 41.74 0.35
C VAL A 49 18.71 43.08 0.52
N VAL A 50 19.38 44.05 1.15
CA VAL A 50 18.82 45.37 1.48
C VAL A 50 19.70 46.47 0.88
N SER A 51 19.11 47.28 0.00
CA SER A 51 19.77 48.44 -0.59
C SER A 51 19.83 49.63 0.38
N ASN A 52 20.73 50.59 0.15
CA ASN A 52 20.79 51.87 0.87
C ASN A 52 20.93 51.82 2.41
N LEU A 53 21.36 50.69 2.98
CA LEU A 53 21.42 50.53 4.45
C LEU A 53 22.54 51.38 5.12
N GLY A 54 23.75 51.42 4.54
CA GLY A 54 24.92 52.00 5.20
C GLY A 54 24.85 53.51 5.50
N GLY A 55 24.16 54.26 4.63
CA GLY A 55 23.99 55.71 4.75
C GLY A 55 22.79 56.15 5.58
N TYR A 56 21.79 55.28 5.77
CA TYR A 56 20.54 55.65 6.43
C TYR A 56 20.72 55.82 7.94
N ARG A 57 20.06 56.84 8.49
CA ARG A 57 20.01 57.15 9.92
C ARG A 57 18.55 57.28 10.32
N VAL A 58 18.15 56.49 11.30
CA VAL A 58 16.80 56.50 11.87
C VAL A 58 16.74 57.69 12.82
N SER A 59 15.94 58.70 12.47
CA SER A 59 15.70 59.86 13.31
C SER A 59 14.85 59.46 14.53
N PRO A 60 15.18 59.88 15.76
CA PRO A 60 14.30 59.67 16.90
C PRO A 60 12.97 60.39 16.67
N SER A 61 11.85 59.74 16.98
CA SER A 61 10.50 60.34 16.88
C SER A 61 10.30 61.58 17.77
N SER A 62 11.30 61.97 18.58
CA SER A 62 11.31 63.13 19.47
C SER A 62 12.30 64.25 19.10
N SER A 63 13.06 64.15 18.00
CA SER A 63 14.02 65.21 17.64
C SER A 63 13.35 66.33 16.82
N VAL A 64 12.84 67.35 17.52
CA VAL A 64 12.29 68.60 16.95
C VAL A 64 13.39 69.55 16.42
N SER A 65 14.66 69.28 16.72
CA SER A 65 15.81 70.00 16.16
C SER A 65 16.45 69.17 15.05
N GLY A 66 16.47 69.70 13.84
CA GLY A 66 17.00 69.08 12.60
C GLY A 66 18.50 68.78 12.57
N ASP A 67 19.08 68.32 13.67
CA ASP A 67 20.44 67.83 13.73
C ASP A 67 20.45 66.33 13.38
N HIS A 68 20.73 66.02 12.11
CA HIS A 68 20.73 64.65 11.56
C HIS A 68 22.00 63.85 11.95
N SER A 69 22.86 64.42 12.80
CA SER A 69 24.16 63.85 13.16
C SER A 69 24.10 62.76 14.24
N GLY A 70 22.94 62.57 14.90
CA GLY A 70 22.77 61.63 16.03
C GLY A 70 21.86 60.41 15.79
N GLY A 71 21.35 60.18 14.58
CA GLY A 71 20.40 59.09 14.31
C GLY A 71 21.00 57.68 14.42
N ALA A 72 20.18 56.70 14.82
CA ALA A 72 20.64 55.31 14.93
C ALA A 72 20.90 54.71 13.53
N LYS A 73 21.95 53.90 13.38
CA LYS A 73 22.22 53.22 12.10
C LYS A 73 21.13 52.18 11.81
N ALA A 74 20.72 52.09 10.55
CA ALA A 74 19.86 51.00 10.12
C ALA A 74 20.57 49.65 10.22
N ARG A 75 19.85 48.62 10.67
CA ARG A 75 20.34 47.26 10.90
C ARG A 75 19.26 46.26 10.48
N VAL A 76 19.72 45.17 9.90
CA VAL A 76 18.89 43.99 9.61
C VAL A 76 18.78 43.12 10.86
N ALA A 77 17.61 42.56 11.12
CA ALA A 77 17.38 41.56 12.15
C ALA A 77 16.71 40.33 11.55
N TRP A 78 17.13 39.15 12.02
CA TRP A 78 16.48 37.88 11.73
C TRP A 78 15.61 37.49 12.91
N ILE A 79 14.34 37.21 12.64
CA ILE A 79 13.33 36.90 13.65
C ILE A 79 12.58 35.65 13.21
N LYS A 80 12.38 34.69 14.13
CA LYS A 80 11.45 33.59 13.92
C LYS A 80 10.05 34.12 14.27
N ALA A 81 9.26 34.45 13.25
CA ALA A 81 8.03 35.22 13.38
C ALA A 81 6.94 34.48 14.17
N ASP A 82 6.90 33.15 14.06
CA ASP A 82 5.95 32.29 14.77
C ASP A 82 6.09 32.35 16.30
N THR A 83 7.32 32.39 16.78
CA THR A 83 7.70 32.39 18.20
C THR A 83 8.11 33.78 18.69
N LYS A 84 8.12 34.77 17.78
CA LYS A 84 8.59 36.14 18.02
C LYS A 84 10.02 36.19 18.59
N ALA A 85 10.81 35.16 18.30
CA ALA A 85 12.16 35.03 18.83
C ALA A 85 13.15 35.81 17.94
N VAL A 86 13.87 36.75 18.52
CA VAL A 86 14.98 37.43 17.84
C VAL A 86 16.15 36.46 17.72
N LEU A 87 16.50 36.11 16.49
CA LEU A 87 17.58 35.15 16.20
C LEU A 87 18.93 35.86 16.13
N ALA A 88 18.98 36.97 15.40
CA ALA A 88 20.19 37.75 15.20
C ALA A 88 19.87 39.22 14.87
N ILE A 89 20.79 40.11 15.22
CA ILE A 89 20.74 41.53 14.84
C ILE A 89 22.08 41.87 14.21
N HIS A 90 22.03 42.34 12.96
CA HIS A 90 23.19 42.66 12.15
C HIS A 90 24.14 41.45 12.05
N GLU A 91 25.37 41.56 12.55
CA GLU A 91 26.37 40.48 12.55
C GLU A 91 26.34 39.61 13.82
N HIS A 92 25.46 39.92 14.79
CA HIS A 92 25.47 39.29 16.10
C HIS A 92 24.29 38.33 16.25
N VAL A 93 24.57 37.06 16.54
CA VAL A 93 23.56 36.06 16.89
C VAL A 93 23.13 36.29 18.34
N ILE A 94 21.82 36.42 18.56
CA ILE A 94 21.21 36.66 19.88
C ILE A 94 20.69 35.36 20.49
N THR A 95 20.23 34.43 19.66
CA THR A 95 19.77 33.11 20.12
C THR A 95 20.92 32.27 20.70
N ASN A 96 20.61 31.42 21.69
CA ASN A 96 21.55 30.44 22.25
C ASN A 96 21.71 29.18 21.38
N ASN A 97 21.00 29.08 20.26
CA ASN A 97 21.05 27.93 19.40
C ASN A 97 22.32 27.95 18.54
N ALA A 98 23.32 27.15 18.93
CA ALA A 98 24.63 27.01 18.28
C ALA A 98 24.59 26.52 16.82
N ARG A 99 23.43 26.08 16.33
CA ARG A 99 23.22 25.70 14.93
C ARG A 99 23.00 26.91 14.02
N LEU A 100 22.61 28.06 14.57
CA LEU A 100 22.40 29.28 13.81
C LEU A 100 23.69 30.11 13.73
N SER A 101 23.94 30.65 12.55
CA SER A 101 24.98 31.63 12.31
C SER A 101 24.49 32.65 11.31
N VAL A 102 24.97 33.89 11.42
CA VAL A 102 24.70 34.92 10.41
C VAL A 102 26.00 35.28 9.72
N THR A 103 25.94 35.40 8.40
CA THR A 103 27.03 35.92 7.58
C THR A 103 26.56 37.19 6.89
N HIS A 104 27.46 38.14 6.78
CA HIS A 104 27.24 39.40 6.07
C HIS A 104 28.25 39.46 4.93
N SER A 105 27.77 39.36 3.70
CA SER A 105 28.58 39.53 2.50
C SER A 105 28.29 40.92 1.94
N ASP A 106 29.34 41.63 1.55
CA ASP A 106 29.23 42.98 0.98
C ASP A 106 28.54 43.98 1.93
N TYR A 107 28.05 45.11 1.44
CA TYR A 107 27.37 46.15 2.25
C TYR A 107 25.84 45.97 2.31
N ASN A 108 25.30 44.93 1.68
CA ASN A 108 23.87 44.80 1.41
C ASN A 108 23.28 43.40 1.59
N THR A 109 24.06 42.36 1.91
CA THR A 109 23.55 40.97 1.96
C THR A 109 23.71 40.35 3.34
N TRP A 110 22.58 40.06 3.99
CA TRP A 110 22.53 39.38 5.29
C TRP A 110 21.96 37.99 5.13
N THR A 111 22.72 36.99 5.57
CA THR A 111 22.38 35.59 5.37
C THR A 111 22.26 34.89 6.72
N LEU A 112 21.13 34.23 6.96
CA LEU A 112 20.90 33.36 8.12
C LEU A 112 21.12 31.91 7.72
N ASN A 113 22.08 31.25 8.35
CA ASN A 113 22.37 29.84 8.16
C ASN A 113 21.92 29.03 9.36
N ILE A 114 21.18 27.95 9.12
CA ILE A 114 20.69 27.00 10.13
C ILE A 114 21.27 25.64 9.79
N ARG A 115 22.22 25.17 10.60
CA ARG A 115 22.85 23.86 10.39
C ARG A 115 21.97 22.72 10.85
N GLY A 116 21.92 21.64 10.07
CA GLY A 116 21.21 20.41 10.39
C GLY A 116 19.78 20.66 10.85
N VAL A 117 18.93 21.12 9.92
CA VAL A 117 17.54 21.50 10.22
C VAL A 117 16.76 20.35 10.86
N ARG A 118 15.89 20.71 11.79
CA ARG A 118 15.05 19.79 12.54
C ARG A 118 13.58 20.16 12.37
N ARG A 119 12.68 19.25 12.75
CA ARG A 119 11.23 19.50 12.66
C ARG A 119 10.81 20.76 13.41
N GLU A 120 11.44 21.07 14.54
CA GLU A 120 11.16 22.29 15.32
C GLU A 120 11.56 23.60 14.62
N ASP A 121 12.47 23.54 13.64
CA ASP A 121 12.92 24.72 12.90
C ASP A 121 11.88 25.17 11.87
N ARG A 122 10.93 24.30 11.50
CA ARG A 122 9.81 24.62 10.62
C ARG A 122 9.09 25.86 11.13
N GLY A 123 8.76 26.78 10.24
CA GLY A 123 8.06 28.01 10.60
C GLY A 123 8.37 29.19 9.70
N ILE A 124 7.89 30.36 10.11
CA ILE A 124 8.06 31.61 9.36
C ILE A 124 9.30 32.35 9.90
N TYR A 125 10.23 32.65 9.00
CA TYR A 125 11.42 33.46 9.25
C TYR A 125 11.24 34.82 8.61
N MET A 126 11.61 35.87 9.34
CA MET A 126 11.43 37.25 8.94
C MET A 126 12.76 37.98 8.93
N CYS A 127 13.03 38.66 7.82
CA CYS A 127 14.07 39.67 7.72
C CYS A 127 13.44 41.04 7.96
N GLN A 128 13.90 41.75 8.99
CA GLN A 128 13.36 43.04 9.41
C GLN A 128 14.44 44.11 9.38
N VAL A 129 14.08 45.32 8.96
CA VAL A 129 14.95 46.51 8.99
C VAL A 129 14.31 47.56 9.88
N ASN A 130 15.08 48.13 10.80
CA ASN A 130 14.61 49.14 11.76
C ASN A 130 14.42 50.55 11.16
N THR A 131 13.88 50.65 9.94
CA THR A 131 13.40 51.92 9.36
C THR A 131 12.20 52.46 10.13
N ASP A 132 11.83 53.73 9.89
CA ASP A 132 10.59 54.32 10.39
C ASP A 132 9.75 54.82 9.20
N PRO A 133 8.68 54.12 8.80
CA PRO A 133 8.11 52.91 9.43
C PRO A 133 8.97 51.66 9.20
N MET A 134 8.81 50.68 10.09
CA MET A 134 9.57 49.42 10.04
C MET A 134 9.24 48.58 8.81
N LYS A 135 10.28 48.17 8.07
CA LYS A 135 10.15 47.29 6.89
C LYS A 135 10.50 45.85 7.23
N SER A 136 9.75 44.89 6.67
CA SER A 136 10.01 43.46 6.87
C SER A 136 9.52 42.61 5.71
N GLN A 137 10.19 41.48 5.48
CA GLN A 137 9.73 40.41 4.60
C GLN A 137 9.85 39.05 5.29
N SER A 138 8.97 38.12 4.93
CA SER A 138 8.87 36.81 5.59
C SER A 138 8.87 35.68 4.58
N ALA A 139 9.44 34.54 4.97
CA ALA A 139 9.42 33.30 4.22
C ALA A 139 9.21 32.11 5.14
N PHE A 140 8.69 31.04 4.58
CA PHE A 140 8.39 29.81 5.28
C PHE A 140 9.47 28.75 5.05
N LEU A 141 9.96 28.15 6.15
CA LEU A 141 10.81 26.97 6.13
C LEU A 141 9.93 25.73 6.32
N GLU A 142 9.77 24.92 5.27
CA GLU A 142 9.21 23.58 5.36
C GLU A 142 10.33 22.56 5.57
N VAL A 143 10.18 21.69 6.57
CA VAL A 143 11.16 20.63 6.86
C VAL A 143 10.55 19.29 6.49
N VAL A 144 11.12 18.66 5.47
CA VAL A 144 10.64 17.39 4.92
C VAL A 144 11.56 16.22 5.30
N ILE A 145 11.04 15.00 5.26
CA ILE A 145 11.80 13.79 5.59
C ILE A 145 11.56 12.76 4.49
N PRO A 146 12.62 12.30 3.79
CA PRO A 146 12.52 11.24 2.78
C PRO A 146 11.86 9.97 3.35
N PRO A 147 11.24 9.16 2.48
CA PRO A 147 10.62 7.92 2.90
C PRO A 147 11.70 6.89 3.29
N ASP A 148 11.42 6.12 4.33
CA ASP A 148 12.30 5.07 4.82
C ASP A 148 11.45 3.86 5.27
N ILE A 149 11.80 2.65 4.81
CA ILE A 149 11.02 1.44 5.07
C ILE A 149 11.43 0.87 6.43
N ILE A 150 10.44 0.69 7.30
CA ILE A 150 10.63 0.13 8.63
C ILE A 150 10.76 -1.39 8.47
N SER A 151 12.01 -1.88 8.45
CA SER A 151 12.32 -3.28 8.15
C SER A 151 11.71 -4.26 9.16
N GLU A 152 11.58 -3.85 10.43
CA GLU A 152 11.01 -4.67 11.51
C GLU A 152 9.49 -4.87 11.39
N GLU A 153 8.78 -3.92 10.80
CA GLU A 153 7.31 -3.98 10.63
C GLU A 153 6.89 -4.43 9.22
N THR A 154 7.85 -4.51 8.30
CA THR A 154 7.63 -4.91 6.91
C THR A 154 7.95 -6.39 6.76
N SER A 155 7.07 -7.18 6.12
CA SER A 155 7.30 -8.61 5.96
C SER A 155 8.60 -8.89 5.19
N ASN A 156 9.12 -10.10 5.35
CA ASN A 156 10.22 -10.62 4.55
C ASN A 156 9.65 -11.62 3.52
N ASP A 157 10.50 -12.50 3.01
CA ASP A 157 10.10 -13.58 2.12
C ASP A 157 9.02 -14.44 2.80
N LEU A 158 8.01 -14.83 2.02
CA LEU A 158 6.83 -15.51 2.50
C LEU A 158 6.64 -16.81 1.73
N MET A 159 6.35 -17.88 2.46
CA MET A 159 6.03 -19.19 1.90
C MET A 159 4.55 -19.51 2.18
N VAL A 160 3.80 -19.86 1.14
CA VAL A 160 2.38 -20.22 1.24
C VAL A 160 2.06 -21.47 0.43
N PRO A 161 1.11 -22.32 0.89
CA PRO A 161 0.63 -23.43 0.09
C PRO A 161 -0.18 -22.94 -1.12
N GLU A 162 -0.14 -23.67 -2.22
CA GLU A 162 -0.99 -23.43 -3.38
C GLU A 162 -2.49 -23.46 -2.98
N GLY A 163 -3.25 -22.47 -3.41
CA GLY A 163 -4.64 -22.25 -2.98
C GLY A 163 -4.79 -21.54 -1.63
N GLY A 164 -3.69 -21.32 -0.91
CA GLY A 164 -3.66 -20.56 0.36
C GLY A 164 -3.80 -19.05 0.16
N SER A 165 -3.65 -18.30 1.25
CA SER A 165 -3.69 -16.83 1.25
C SER A 165 -2.37 -16.25 1.75
N ALA A 166 -1.82 -15.28 1.01
CA ALA A 166 -0.63 -14.53 1.36
C ALA A 166 -0.98 -13.11 1.82
N LYS A 167 -0.30 -12.63 2.86
CA LYS A 167 -0.43 -11.26 3.39
C LYS A 167 0.95 -10.63 3.50
N LEU A 168 1.26 -9.72 2.59
CA LEU A 168 2.51 -8.96 2.56
C LEU A 168 2.24 -7.57 3.15
N VAL A 169 3.05 -7.17 4.13
CA VAL A 169 2.93 -5.87 4.82
C VAL A 169 4.17 -5.05 4.53
N CYS A 170 4.00 -3.76 4.21
CA CYS A 170 5.08 -2.81 4.05
C CYS A 170 4.73 -1.51 4.75
N LYS A 171 5.59 -1.13 5.70
CA LYS A 171 5.45 0.05 6.54
C LYS A 171 6.63 0.98 6.27
N ALA A 172 6.34 2.24 6.02
CA ALA A 172 7.35 3.26 5.82
C ALA A 172 7.06 4.49 6.69
N ARG A 173 8.14 5.15 7.10
CA ARG A 173 8.13 6.44 7.79
C ARG A 173 8.64 7.53 6.84
N GLY A 174 8.23 8.75 7.08
CA GLY A 174 8.60 9.92 6.27
C GLY A 174 7.70 11.09 6.61
N TYR A 175 8.04 12.27 6.10
CA TYR A 175 7.17 13.43 6.17
C TYR A 175 7.25 14.24 4.87
N PRO A 176 6.16 14.38 4.11
CA PRO A 176 4.79 13.87 4.37
C PRO A 176 4.71 12.34 4.53
N LYS A 177 3.58 11.82 5.06
CA LYS A 177 3.40 10.37 5.24
C LYS A 177 3.59 9.67 3.86
N PRO A 178 4.45 8.66 3.74
CA PRO A 178 4.65 7.96 2.48
C PRO A 178 3.45 7.12 2.05
N ASP A 179 3.16 7.17 0.75
CA ASP A 179 2.26 6.25 0.08
C ASP A 179 3.00 4.98 -0.32
N ILE A 180 2.34 3.84 -0.17
CA ILE A 180 2.89 2.52 -0.49
C ILE A 180 2.22 1.97 -1.73
N VAL A 181 3.04 1.59 -2.70
CA VAL A 181 2.63 0.94 -3.95
C VAL A 181 3.35 -0.40 -4.10
N TRP A 182 2.58 -1.43 -4.40
CA TRP A 182 3.05 -2.77 -4.71
C TRP A 182 3.11 -3.00 -6.21
N LYS A 183 4.18 -3.64 -6.66
CA LYS A 183 4.31 -4.14 -8.03
C LYS A 183 5.07 -5.46 -8.05
N ARG A 184 4.90 -6.26 -9.10
CA ARG A 184 5.79 -7.39 -9.33
C ARG A 184 7.06 -6.94 -10.05
N GLU A 185 8.19 -7.55 -9.71
CA GLU A 185 9.47 -7.20 -10.33
C GLU A 185 9.57 -7.66 -11.78
N ASP A 186 8.92 -8.77 -12.12
CA ASP A 186 8.83 -9.33 -13.49
C ASP A 186 7.91 -8.53 -14.43
N GLY A 187 7.24 -7.48 -13.91
CA GLY A 187 6.27 -6.68 -14.67
C GLY A 187 4.92 -7.35 -14.88
N ALA A 188 4.70 -8.56 -14.33
CA ALA A 188 3.40 -9.21 -14.41
C ALA A 188 2.36 -8.55 -13.51
N GLU A 189 1.09 -8.77 -13.82
CA GLU A 189 -0.02 -8.20 -13.08
C GLU A 189 -0.23 -8.92 -11.73
N ILE A 190 -0.60 -8.15 -10.72
CA ILE A 190 -1.11 -8.62 -9.44
C ILE A 190 -2.57 -9.03 -9.64
N ILE A 191 -2.90 -10.28 -9.32
CA ILE A 191 -4.26 -10.79 -9.45
C ILE A 191 -4.96 -10.64 -8.10
N SER A 192 -5.90 -9.71 -8.03
CA SER A 192 -6.79 -9.53 -6.89
C SER A 192 -8.06 -10.35 -7.08
N ARG A 193 -8.45 -11.07 -6.03
CA ARG A 193 -9.67 -11.88 -5.94
C ARG A 193 -10.61 -11.35 -4.86
N ALA A 194 -10.58 -10.04 -4.63
CA ALA A 194 -11.44 -9.34 -3.67
C ALA A 194 -12.77 -8.94 -4.34
N GLY A 195 -13.84 -9.70 -4.08
CA GLY A 195 -15.18 -9.34 -4.51
C GLY A 195 -16.22 -10.41 -4.22
N LEU A 196 -17.42 -9.99 -3.78
CA LEU A 196 -18.60 -10.85 -3.58
C LEU A 196 -19.07 -11.56 -4.86
N SER A 197 -18.61 -11.08 -6.04
CA SER A 197 -18.93 -11.65 -7.35
C SER A 197 -17.91 -12.66 -7.89
N GLY A 198 -16.84 -12.99 -7.14
CA GLY A 198 -15.83 -13.96 -7.57
C GLY A 198 -14.97 -13.54 -8.78
N GLY A 199 -15.04 -12.28 -9.20
CA GLY A 199 -14.27 -11.74 -10.31
C GLY A 199 -12.77 -11.66 -10.03
N LYS A 200 -11.94 -12.06 -11.00
CA LYS A 200 -10.49 -11.85 -10.98
C LYS A 200 -10.17 -10.49 -11.60
N THR A 201 -9.55 -9.60 -10.82
CA THR A 201 -9.05 -8.32 -11.32
C THR A 201 -7.54 -8.40 -11.47
N LYS A 202 -7.02 -8.02 -12.63
CA LYS A 202 -5.59 -7.90 -12.86
C LYS A 202 -5.18 -6.44 -12.72
N LEU A 203 -4.15 -6.20 -11.92
CA LEU A 203 -3.67 -4.86 -11.57
C LEU A 203 -2.18 -4.77 -11.85
N ALA A 204 -1.73 -3.77 -12.59
CA ALA A 204 -0.29 -3.52 -12.75
C ALA A 204 0.36 -3.12 -11.41
N THR A 205 -0.37 -2.37 -10.59
CA THR A 205 0.04 -1.91 -9.26
C THR A 205 -1.11 -2.03 -8.27
N ALA A 206 -0.78 -2.25 -6.99
CA ALA A 206 -1.76 -2.24 -5.90
C ALA A 206 -1.33 -1.24 -4.82
N GLU A 207 -2.27 -0.47 -4.28
CA GLU A 207 -2.01 0.56 -3.28
C GLU A 207 -2.30 0.07 -1.87
N GLY A 208 -1.57 0.61 -0.89
CA GLY A 208 -1.80 0.40 0.53
C GLY A 208 -0.67 -0.36 1.23
N GLU A 209 -0.63 -0.23 2.56
CA GLU A 209 0.44 -0.82 3.39
C GLU A 209 0.37 -2.36 3.47
N THR A 210 -0.74 -2.98 3.05
CA THR A 210 -0.93 -4.44 3.08
C THR A 210 -1.48 -4.95 1.76
N LEU A 211 -0.74 -5.84 1.12
CA LEU A 211 -1.18 -6.60 -0.04
C LEU A 211 -1.67 -7.98 0.40
N THR A 212 -2.95 -8.27 0.15
CA THR A 212 -3.56 -9.57 0.44
C THR A 212 -3.87 -10.30 -0.85
N LEU A 213 -3.35 -11.51 -1.01
CA LEU A 213 -3.58 -12.40 -2.13
C LEU A 213 -4.30 -13.65 -1.60
N SER A 214 -5.52 -13.91 -2.02
CA SER A 214 -6.26 -15.12 -1.65
C SER A 214 -6.15 -16.17 -2.73
N LYS A 215 -6.27 -17.47 -2.43
CA LYS A 215 -6.24 -18.57 -3.43
C LYS A 215 -5.04 -18.50 -4.38
N VAL A 216 -3.84 -18.37 -3.82
CA VAL A 216 -2.60 -18.10 -4.57
C VAL A 216 -2.21 -19.29 -5.47
N THR A 217 -1.84 -19.03 -6.72
CA THR A 217 -1.40 -20.06 -7.68
C THR A 217 0.11 -19.97 -7.95
N ARG A 218 0.70 -21.03 -8.51
CA ARG A 218 2.15 -21.06 -8.83
C ARG A 218 2.59 -19.96 -9.80
N SER A 219 1.70 -19.48 -10.67
CA SER A 219 1.96 -18.35 -11.58
C SER A 219 2.12 -16.99 -10.86
N GLU A 220 1.68 -16.91 -9.60
CA GLU A 220 1.79 -15.72 -8.76
C GLU A 220 3.04 -15.78 -7.86
N MET A 221 3.78 -16.88 -7.89
CA MET A 221 5.12 -16.96 -7.30
C MET A 221 6.05 -15.94 -7.96
N GLY A 222 6.86 -15.25 -7.16
CA GLY A 222 7.79 -14.25 -7.68
C GLY A 222 8.19 -13.20 -6.66
N THR A 223 9.01 -12.25 -7.10
CA THR A 223 9.41 -11.11 -6.26
C THR A 223 8.39 -9.98 -6.37
N TYR A 224 7.86 -9.58 -5.22
CA TYR A 224 7.03 -8.41 -5.03
C TYR A 224 7.89 -7.26 -4.50
N LEU A 225 7.66 -6.07 -5.03
CA LEU A 225 8.30 -4.83 -4.63
C LEU A 225 7.28 -3.96 -3.93
N CYS A 226 7.54 -3.58 -2.68
CA CYS A 226 6.87 -2.43 -2.08
C CYS A 226 7.71 -1.19 -2.30
N ILE A 227 7.09 -0.13 -2.81
CA ILE A 227 7.71 1.17 -3.07
C ILE A 227 7.05 2.19 -2.15
N ALA A 228 7.87 2.90 -1.39
CA ALA A 228 7.43 4.01 -0.54
C ALA A 228 7.86 5.34 -1.15
N SER A 229 6.90 6.25 -1.32
CA SER A 229 7.14 7.59 -1.87
C SER A 229 6.29 8.64 -1.15
N ASN A 230 6.86 9.81 -0.89
CA ASN A 230 6.14 10.95 -0.31
C ASN A 230 6.44 12.27 -1.05
N GLY A 231 6.91 12.19 -2.31
CA GLY A 231 7.33 13.35 -3.09
C GLY A 231 8.71 13.92 -2.72
N VAL A 232 9.37 13.39 -1.67
CA VAL A 232 10.72 13.78 -1.27
C VAL A 232 11.72 12.71 -1.72
N PRO A 233 12.66 13.03 -2.63
CA PRO A 233 13.64 12.05 -3.08
C PRO A 233 14.65 11.65 -1.98
N PRO A 234 15.17 10.42 -2.00
CA PRO A 234 14.82 9.34 -2.92
C PRO A 234 13.58 8.55 -2.46
N SER A 235 12.78 8.07 -3.40
CA SER A 235 11.83 7.00 -3.11
C SER A 235 12.59 5.71 -2.81
N VAL A 236 12.10 4.89 -1.89
CA VAL A 236 12.75 3.66 -1.45
C VAL A 236 11.87 2.45 -1.76
N SER A 237 12.48 1.26 -1.88
CA SER A 237 11.72 0.04 -2.12
C SER A 237 12.34 -1.17 -1.41
N LYS A 238 11.50 -2.16 -1.07
CA LYS A 238 11.91 -3.44 -0.50
C LYS A 238 11.44 -4.57 -1.40
N ARG A 239 12.34 -5.54 -1.66
CA ARG A 239 12.05 -6.80 -2.37
C ARG A 239 11.60 -7.87 -1.37
N MET A 240 10.57 -8.61 -1.74
CA MET A 240 10.00 -9.70 -0.95
C MET A 240 9.65 -10.86 -1.90
N MET A 241 10.21 -12.04 -1.65
CA MET A 241 9.96 -13.22 -2.46
C MET A 241 8.73 -13.97 -1.93
N LEU A 242 7.73 -14.18 -2.79
CA LEU A 242 6.60 -15.07 -2.51
C LEU A 242 6.90 -16.45 -3.08
N HIS A 243 7.06 -17.43 -2.20
CA HIS A 243 7.19 -18.84 -2.54
C HIS A 243 5.83 -19.54 -2.43
N VAL A 244 5.40 -20.21 -3.50
CA VAL A 244 4.19 -21.03 -3.51
C VAL A 244 4.60 -22.49 -3.55
N HIS A 245 4.42 -23.21 -2.45
CA HIS A 245 4.71 -24.65 -2.40
C HIS A 245 3.45 -25.47 -2.64
N CYS A 246 3.61 -26.58 -3.35
CA CYS A 246 2.62 -27.63 -3.38
C CYS A 246 3.04 -28.64 -2.32
N GLU A 247 2.18 -28.96 -1.36
CA GLU A 247 2.46 -30.06 -0.45
C GLU A 247 2.47 -31.36 -1.24
N MET A 248 3.68 -31.88 -1.50
CA MET A 248 3.84 -33.20 -2.09
C MET A 248 3.52 -34.24 -1.04
N ILE A 249 2.57 -35.12 -1.36
CA ILE A 249 2.31 -36.30 -0.56
C ILE A 249 3.53 -37.22 -0.66
N ILE A 250 4.17 -37.50 0.46
CA ILE A 250 5.30 -38.42 0.55
C ILE A 250 4.78 -39.76 1.07
N SER A 251 5.33 -40.86 0.56
CA SER A 251 4.98 -42.21 1.01
C SER A 251 5.32 -42.40 2.50
N ASN A 252 4.33 -42.72 3.32
CA ASN A 252 4.47 -42.99 4.75
C ASN A 252 3.39 -44.00 5.24
N HIS A 253 3.20 -44.11 6.55
CA HIS A 253 2.20 -45.01 7.17
C HIS A 253 0.74 -44.61 6.91
N LYS A 254 0.48 -43.43 6.32
CA LYS A 254 -0.85 -42.95 5.93
C LYS A 254 -1.03 -42.95 4.42
N TYR A 255 -0.03 -42.51 3.66
CA TYR A 255 -0.08 -42.43 2.21
C TYR A 255 0.90 -43.43 1.60
N SER A 256 0.42 -44.42 0.85
CA SER A 256 1.26 -45.36 0.11
C SER A 256 1.21 -45.05 -1.38
N MET A 257 2.36 -44.80 -1.98
CA MET A 257 2.49 -44.48 -3.41
C MET A 257 3.21 -45.61 -4.13
N SER A 258 2.68 -46.04 -5.27
CA SER A 258 3.30 -47.05 -6.12
C SER A 258 3.18 -46.67 -7.59
N GLU A 259 4.22 -46.96 -8.37
CA GLU A 259 4.25 -46.75 -9.82
C GLU A 259 4.36 -48.10 -10.53
N VAL A 260 3.48 -48.34 -11.48
CA VAL A 260 3.49 -49.55 -12.31
C VAL A 260 3.71 -49.14 -13.75
N LYS A 261 4.83 -49.58 -14.36
CA LYS A 261 5.07 -49.39 -15.79
C LYS A 261 4.20 -50.37 -16.57
N THR A 262 3.18 -49.87 -17.24
CA THR A 262 2.30 -50.68 -18.08
C THR A 262 2.89 -50.86 -19.48
N SER A 263 3.68 -49.90 -19.96
CA SER A 263 4.46 -50.00 -21.20
C SER A 263 5.67 -49.06 -21.18
N VAL A 264 6.41 -49.00 -22.29
CA VAL A 264 7.54 -48.07 -22.48
C VAL A 264 7.11 -46.59 -22.37
N TYR A 265 5.85 -46.29 -22.67
CA TYR A 265 5.30 -44.92 -22.68
C TYR A 265 4.15 -44.72 -21.69
N SER A 266 3.79 -45.74 -20.91
CA SER A 266 2.64 -45.70 -20.01
C SER A 266 3.05 -46.11 -18.60
N VAL A 267 2.81 -45.21 -17.66
CA VAL A 267 3.01 -45.42 -16.23
C VAL A 267 1.69 -45.20 -15.54
N GLN A 268 1.30 -46.16 -14.71
CA GLN A 268 0.16 -46.05 -13.81
C GLN A 268 0.66 -45.69 -12.42
N MET A 269 0.33 -44.48 -11.97
CA MET A 269 0.58 -44.03 -10.60
C MET A 269 -0.62 -44.36 -9.71
N ARG A 270 -0.36 -44.89 -8.52
CA ARG A 270 -1.40 -45.21 -7.54
C ARG A 270 -1.04 -44.59 -6.20
N LEU A 271 -1.98 -43.82 -5.64
CA LEU A 271 -1.95 -43.32 -4.28
C LEU A 271 -3.01 -44.07 -3.45
N VAL A 272 -2.60 -44.66 -2.34
CA VAL A 272 -3.46 -45.34 -1.37
C VAL A 272 -3.43 -44.54 -0.07
N ILE A 273 -4.60 -44.10 0.38
CA ILE A 273 -4.75 -43.37 1.64
C ILE A 273 -5.29 -44.34 2.68
N MET A 274 -4.50 -44.64 3.71
CA MET A 274 -4.86 -45.51 4.81
C MET A 274 -5.62 -44.75 5.89
N ASN A 275 -6.63 -45.40 6.47
CA ASN A 275 -7.47 -44.85 7.54
C ASN A 275 -8.08 -43.48 7.19
N LEU A 276 -8.87 -43.43 6.11
CA LEU A 276 -9.42 -42.20 5.56
C LEU A 276 -10.19 -41.39 6.62
N GLN A 277 -9.81 -40.12 6.81
CA GLN A 277 -10.47 -39.19 7.73
C GLN A 277 -11.14 -38.05 6.95
N LYS A 278 -12.05 -37.31 7.61
CA LYS A 278 -12.71 -36.13 7.01
C LYS A 278 -11.71 -35.06 6.54
N GLN A 279 -10.55 -34.97 7.20
CA GLN A 279 -9.42 -34.10 6.83
C GLN A 279 -8.68 -34.53 5.55
N ASP A 280 -8.88 -35.76 5.08
CA ASP A 280 -8.29 -36.28 3.83
C ASP A 280 -9.18 -36.02 2.62
N LEU A 281 -10.40 -35.52 2.83
CA LEU A 281 -11.28 -35.13 1.75
C LEU A 281 -10.76 -33.84 1.11
N GLY A 282 -10.79 -33.78 -0.21
CA GLY A 282 -10.23 -32.64 -0.93
C GLY A 282 -9.80 -32.95 -2.35
N GLY A 283 -9.14 -31.96 -2.96
CA GLY A 283 -8.56 -32.09 -4.28
C GLY A 283 -7.14 -32.67 -4.21
N TYR A 284 -6.89 -33.69 -5.01
CA TYR A 284 -5.60 -34.29 -5.25
C TYR A 284 -5.17 -33.98 -6.67
N LYS A 285 -3.87 -33.76 -6.90
CA LYS A 285 -3.31 -33.53 -8.22
C LYS A 285 -2.26 -34.59 -8.52
N CYS A 286 -2.40 -35.31 -9.62
CA CYS A 286 -1.35 -36.16 -10.15
C CYS A 286 -0.58 -35.39 -11.22
N ILE A 287 0.75 -35.41 -11.14
CA ILE A 287 1.62 -34.68 -12.08
C ILE A 287 2.57 -35.69 -12.71
N SER A 288 2.62 -35.72 -14.04
CA SER A 288 3.60 -36.49 -14.81
C SER A 288 4.52 -35.54 -15.55
N LYS A 289 5.83 -35.75 -15.47
CA LYS A 289 6.84 -34.89 -16.09
C LYS A 289 7.82 -35.71 -16.92
N ASN A 290 8.08 -35.28 -18.15
CA ASN A 290 9.10 -35.85 -19.03
C ASN A 290 10.06 -34.74 -19.54
N SER A 291 10.99 -35.08 -20.44
CA SER A 291 11.94 -34.12 -21.03
C SER A 291 11.31 -33.09 -21.97
N ILE A 292 10.05 -33.30 -22.38
CA ILE A 292 9.32 -32.46 -23.33
C ILE A 292 8.36 -31.51 -22.58
N GLY A 293 7.86 -31.89 -21.41
CA GLY A 293 6.96 -31.06 -20.61
C GLY A 293 6.32 -31.79 -19.42
N ASP A 294 5.30 -31.16 -18.84
CA ASP A 294 4.49 -31.67 -17.75
C ASP A 294 3.00 -31.75 -18.10
N ALA A 295 2.32 -32.74 -17.53
CA ALA A 295 0.88 -32.91 -17.62
C ALA A 295 0.32 -33.15 -16.21
N GLU A 296 -0.85 -32.56 -15.92
CA GLU A 296 -1.52 -32.66 -14.62
C GLU A 296 -2.96 -33.20 -14.74
N GLY A 297 -3.36 -34.03 -13.78
CA GLY A 297 -4.72 -34.52 -13.61
C GLY A 297 -5.24 -34.18 -12.22
N ASN A 298 -6.49 -33.70 -12.15
CA ASN A 298 -7.13 -33.33 -10.89
C ASN A 298 -8.13 -34.41 -10.48
N ILE A 299 -8.07 -34.84 -9.22
CA ILE A 299 -8.93 -35.85 -8.60
C ILE A 299 -9.60 -35.21 -7.39
N ARG A 300 -10.88 -35.44 -7.14
CA ARG A 300 -11.57 -34.96 -5.93
C ARG A 300 -12.10 -36.14 -5.13
N LEU A 301 -11.77 -36.17 -3.84
CA LEU A 301 -12.27 -37.14 -2.89
C LEU A 301 -13.35 -36.48 -2.02
N TYR A 302 -14.55 -37.05 -2.05
CA TYR A 302 -15.71 -36.58 -1.30
C TYR A 302 -16.33 -37.72 -0.50
N ASP A 303 -17.07 -37.37 0.54
CA ASP A 303 -17.86 -38.30 1.34
C ASP A 303 -19.20 -38.57 0.66
N MET A 304 -19.73 -39.79 0.81
CA MET A 304 -21.04 -40.17 0.29
C MET A 304 -21.85 -40.83 1.40
N ASP A 305 -23.01 -40.27 1.69
CA ASP A 305 -23.96 -40.88 2.61
C ASP A 305 -24.64 -42.08 1.96
N LEU A 306 -24.55 -43.25 2.60
CA LEU A 306 -25.27 -44.44 2.16
C LEU A 306 -26.77 -44.26 2.40
N PRO A 307 -27.64 -44.57 1.40
CA PRO A 307 -29.07 -44.52 1.59
C PRO A 307 -29.52 -45.46 2.71
N LYS A 308 -30.17 -44.92 3.74
CA LYS A 308 -30.76 -45.74 4.80
C LYS A 308 -31.97 -46.48 4.23
N HIS A 309 -31.84 -47.79 4.00
CA HIS A 309 -33.01 -48.64 3.77
C HIS A 309 -33.87 -48.64 5.04
N SER A 310 -35.00 -47.94 5.02
CA SER A 310 -36.04 -48.10 6.03
C SER A 310 -36.68 -49.48 5.85
N LYS A 311 -36.29 -50.44 6.69
CA LYS A 311 -37.05 -51.68 6.84
C LYS A 311 -38.38 -51.34 7.48
N LYS A 312 -39.41 -51.14 6.65
CA LYS A 312 -40.80 -51.20 7.07
C LYS A 312 -41.10 -52.68 7.36
N PHE A 313 -41.05 -53.07 8.64
CA PHE A 313 -41.62 -54.34 9.10
C PHE A 313 -43.14 -54.24 8.95
N ILE A 314 -43.72 -54.97 7.99
CA ILE A 314 -45.13 -55.36 8.02
C ILE A 314 -45.17 -56.78 8.59
N ARG A 315 -45.90 -56.95 9.69
CA ARG A 315 -46.09 -58.21 10.41
C ARG A 315 -47.41 -58.83 9.95
N GLY A 316 -47.30 -60.00 9.30
CA GLY A 316 -48.25 -61.13 9.30
C GLY A 316 -49.59 -60.96 8.60
N GLU A 317 -49.89 -61.80 7.61
CA GLU A 317 -50.70 -63.02 7.82
C GLU A 317 -50.58 -63.95 6.59
N ASP A 318 -50.63 -65.26 6.88
CA ASP A 318 -50.51 -66.41 5.98
C ASP A 318 -51.57 -66.40 4.85
N ASP A 319 -51.20 -66.87 3.65
CA ASP A 319 -51.68 -68.18 3.18
C ASP A 319 -51.10 -68.58 1.81
N THR A 320 -50.89 -69.89 1.74
CA THR A 320 -50.49 -70.81 0.66
C THR A 320 -50.77 -70.44 -0.80
N ASN A 321 -49.76 -70.62 -1.66
CA ASN A 321 -49.71 -71.54 -2.82
C ASN A 321 -48.71 -71.02 -3.85
N GLU A 322 -47.73 -71.83 -4.26
CA GLU A 322 -47.35 -71.84 -5.68
C GLU A 322 -46.53 -73.08 -6.08
N ALA A 323 -46.93 -73.63 -7.21
CA ALA A 323 -46.27 -74.70 -7.94
C ALA A 323 -45.54 -74.09 -9.16
N ILE A 324 -44.32 -74.59 -9.39
CA ILE A 324 -43.65 -74.84 -10.69
C ILE A 324 -43.17 -73.66 -11.56
N SER A 325 -41.85 -73.71 -11.87
CA SER A 325 -41.17 -73.43 -13.16
C SER A 325 -40.18 -72.25 -13.21
N ASP A 326 -38.92 -72.55 -12.93
CA ASP A 326 -37.75 -72.47 -13.83
C ASP A 326 -37.68 -71.34 -14.90
N ARG A 327 -36.71 -70.41 -14.76
CA ARG A 327 -35.67 -70.08 -15.76
C ARG A 327 -34.78 -68.88 -15.38
N ASP A 328 -33.49 -69.19 -15.25
CA ASP A 328 -32.28 -68.52 -15.79
C ASP A 328 -31.97 -67.01 -15.65
N HIS A 329 -30.76 -66.79 -15.10
CA HIS A 329 -29.67 -65.91 -15.55
C HIS A 329 -29.75 -64.36 -15.50
N ARG A 330 -28.66 -63.81 -14.93
CA ARG A 330 -28.05 -62.46 -15.06
C ARG A 330 -28.56 -61.35 -14.13
N LEU A 331 -27.67 -60.90 -13.23
CA LEU A 331 -27.26 -59.49 -13.07
C LEU A 331 -26.05 -59.37 -12.13
N ASN A 332 -24.88 -59.81 -12.63
CA ASN A 332 -23.59 -59.24 -12.26
C ASN A 332 -23.27 -58.18 -13.32
N HIS A 333 -23.52 -56.91 -13.05
CA HIS A 333 -22.91 -55.70 -13.65
C HIS A 333 -23.78 -54.48 -13.32
N VAL A 334 -23.18 -53.29 -13.34
CA VAL A 334 -23.72 -51.94 -13.08
C VAL A 334 -23.42 -51.54 -11.62
N TYR A 335 -22.34 -50.82 -11.29
CA TYR A 335 -21.95 -49.50 -11.81
C TYR A 335 -20.43 -49.35 -11.96
N GLN A 336 -19.96 -49.21 -13.19
CA GLN A 336 -18.66 -48.63 -13.52
C GLN A 336 -18.97 -47.38 -14.36
N GLY A 337 -19.14 -46.25 -13.68
CA GLY A 337 -19.45 -44.97 -14.31
C GLY A 337 -18.18 -44.31 -14.85
N SER A 338 -18.12 -44.13 -16.16
CA SER A 338 -17.12 -43.32 -16.88
C SER A 338 -17.43 -41.84 -16.69
N LEU A 339 -16.49 -41.06 -16.13
CA LEU A 339 -16.59 -39.60 -16.05
C LEU A 339 -15.47 -38.96 -16.88
N ARG A 340 -15.77 -38.76 -18.16
CA ARG A 340 -15.22 -37.67 -18.97
C ARG A 340 -16.26 -36.55 -18.93
N GLU A 341 -15.95 -35.41 -18.31
CA GLU A 341 -16.81 -34.23 -18.41
C GLU A 341 -16.37 -33.36 -19.60
N THR A 342 -17.25 -33.28 -20.60
CA THR A 342 -17.43 -32.11 -21.48
C THR A 342 -18.78 -31.50 -21.11
N GLY A 343 -18.81 -30.22 -20.72
CA GLY A 343 -19.97 -29.61 -20.06
C GLY A 343 -21.10 -29.13 -20.97
N SER A 344 -22.27 -28.86 -20.37
CA SER A 344 -23.11 -27.67 -20.56
C SER A 344 -24.42 -27.78 -19.75
N THR A 345 -24.71 -26.72 -18.97
CA THR A 345 -26.02 -26.10 -18.64
C THR A 345 -27.29 -26.95 -18.52
N LEU A 346 -27.93 -26.94 -17.34
CA LEU A 346 -29.34 -26.57 -17.06
C LEU A 346 -29.72 -26.93 -15.60
N GLU A 347 -30.30 -25.97 -14.86
CA GLU A 347 -30.94 -26.20 -13.56
C GLU A 347 -32.27 -27.00 -13.70
N PRO A 348 -32.82 -27.56 -12.60
CA PRO A 348 -33.85 -26.80 -11.87
C PRO A 348 -33.86 -26.96 -10.33
N PHE A 349 -34.16 -25.84 -9.66
CA PHE A 349 -35.18 -25.62 -8.61
C PHE A 349 -35.85 -26.85 -7.93
N PHE A 350 -35.80 -26.92 -6.59
CA PHE A 350 -36.95 -27.06 -5.67
C PHE A 350 -36.55 -26.83 -4.20
N ASP A 351 -37.38 -26.05 -3.51
CA ASP A 351 -37.27 -25.57 -2.12
C ASP A 351 -37.77 -26.56 -1.05
N ALA A 352 -37.32 -26.28 0.18
CA ALA A 352 -37.99 -26.35 1.48
C ALA A 352 -37.99 -27.67 2.33
N ASP A 353 -37.25 -27.55 3.45
CA ASP A 353 -37.71 -27.57 4.84
C ASP A 353 -38.03 -28.90 5.60
N ASP A 354 -37.07 -29.26 6.46
CA ASP A 354 -37.14 -29.10 7.94
C ASP A 354 -37.12 -30.35 8.86
N VAL A 355 -36.51 -30.10 10.02
CA VAL A 355 -36.59 -30.73 11.34
C VAL A 355 -35.52 -31.76 11.78
N SER A 356 -34.74 -31.28 12.75
CA SER A 356 -33.79 -31.88 13.67
C SER A 356 -34.35 -32.93 14.66
N SER A 357 -33.54 -33.93 15.05
CA SER A 357 -33.12 -34.15 16.46
C SER A 357 -32.26 -35.41 16.67
N SER A 358 -31.29 -35.24 17.58
CA SER A 358 -30.50 -36.16 18.44
C SER A 358 -31.02 -37.62 18.62
N THR A 359 -30.25 -38.67 18.91
CA THR A 359 -29.05 -38.84 19.75
C THR A 359 -28.53 -40.29 19.63
N SER A 360 -27.22 -40.49 19.80
CA SER A 360 -26.47 -41.66 20.33
C SER A 360 -26.96 -43.09 20.08
N SER A 361 -26.08 -43.94 19.52
CA SER A 361 -25.58 -45.16 20.18
C SER A 361 -24.43 -45.78 19.39
N ASN A 362 -23.38 -46.16 20.11
CA ASN A 362 -22.20 -46.88 19.64
C ASN A 362 -22.59 -48.24 19.05
N ASP A 363 -21.99 -48.61 17.92
CA ASP A 363 -21.64 -50.01 17.64
C ASP A 363 -20.38 -50.07 16.79
N ILE A 364 -19.49 -50.98 17.20
CA ILE A 364 -18.12 -51.15 16.73
C ILE A 364 -18.06 -52.38 15.80
N LEU A 365 -17.29 -52.25 14.71
CA LEU A 365 -16.75 -53.25 13.77
C LEU A 365 -17.67 -53.79 12.64
N PRO A 366 -17.12 -54.23 11.47
CA PRO A 366 -15.69 -54.38 11.14
C PRO A 366 -15.23 -53.63 9.87
N SER A 367 -13.91 -53.63 9.70
CA SER A 367 -13.14 -53.22 8.53
C SER A 367 -13.79 -53.59 7.18
N ALA A 368 -14.07 -52.58 6.36
CA ALA A 368 -14.28 -52.75 4.93
C ALA A 368 -13.08 -52.16 4.19
N SER A 369 -12.18 -53.05 3.76
CA SER A 369 -11.21 -52.74 2.70
C SER A 369 -11.93 -52.60 1.37
N CYS A 370 -11.46 -51.65 0.56
CA CYS A 370 -11.52 -51.53 -0.91
C CYS A 370 -12.22 -50.25 -1.42
N ILE A 371 -11.41 -49.27 -1.86
CA ILE A 371 -11.73 -48.47 -3.04
C ILE A 371 -10.47 -48.33 -3.90
N LEU A 372 -10.62 -48.75 -5.14
CA LEU A 372 -9.61 -48.85 -6.19
C LEU A 372 -9.59 -47.51 -6.96
N LEU A 373 -8.60 -46.65 -6.73
CA LEU A 373 -8.38 -45.49 -7.61
C LEU A 373 -7.61 -45.97 -8.86
N ILE A 374 -8.33 -46.17 -9.97
CA ILE A 374 -7.72 -46.36 -11.29
C ILE A 374 -7.75 -45.01 -12.01
N ALA A 375 -6.59 -44.36 -12.14
CA ALA A 375 -6.41 -43.34 -13.16
C ALA A 375 -6.05 -44.03 -14.48
N PHE A 376 -6.94 -43.98 -15.48
CA PHE A 376 -6.63 -44.34 -16.86
C PHE A 376 -6.22 -43.07 -17.61
N SER A 377 -4.93 -42.93 -17.95
CA SER A 377 -4.52 -42.04 -19.04
C SER A 377 -4.16 -42.91 -20.24
N GLN A 378 -5.12 -43.10 -21.15
CA GLN A 378 -4.83 -43.64 -22.48
C GLN A 378 -4.16 -42.54 -23.31
N PHE A 379 -2.90 -42.74 -23.70
CA PHE A 379 -2.26 -41.96 -24.75
C PHE A 379 -2.46 -42.68 -26.08
N PHE A 380 -3.21 -42.06 -27.00
CA PHE A 380 -3.06 -42.32 -28.43
C PHE A 380 -1.86 -41.49 -28.90
N ALA A 381 -0.73 -42.14 -29.13
CA ALA A 381 0.32 -41.57 -29.96
C ALA A 381 -0.10 -41.81 -31.42
N PHE A 382 -0.54 -40.76 -32.11
CA PHE A 382 -0.47 -40.75 -33.57
C PHE A 382 1.00 -40.59 -33.94
N ALA A 383 1.48 -41.54 -34.74
CA ALA A 383 2.83 -41.61 -35.29
C ALA A 383 3.09 -40.48 -36.29
#